data_AF-A0A258AHA6-F1
#
_entry.id   AF-A0A258AHA6-F1
#
_cell.length_a   1.000
_cell.length_b   1.000
_cell.length_c   1.000
_cell.angle_alpha   90.00
_cell.angle_beta   90.00
_cell.angle_gamma   90.00
#
_symmetry.space_group_name_H-M   'P 1'
#
loop_
_entity.id
_entity.type
_entity.pdbx_description
1 polymer ?
#
loop_
_entity_poly.entity_id
_entity_poly.type
_entity_poly.pdbx_seq_one_letter_code
_entity_poly.pdbx_strand_id
1 'polypeptide(L)'
;MKSLSLVICFSVITFAVDAVAQTKRIHVFVALADNASQGIAPEPAKIGNGDDADENLYWGSSEGFKSIFGRSKSWKLEKAEANPTSEILDRRSYRHAAKDCVLVAEAWRGKNIHPCLEAFFVNLHARRSDLTAFIGHNGLMDAPVAVSALDASVKSTDAIILCCISGSYFKPHLAALQARPVLTTEQLMYPGSFLLRDALEVWLRNGSRPEIRMAAAKAYAANQGISVKAAAGVFSKLE
;
A
#
# COMPACT_ATOMS: atom_id res chain seq x y z
N MET A 1 23.84 -41.84 65.66
CA MET A 1 23.80 -41.74 64.19
C MET A 1 22.86 -40.60 63.82
N LYS A 2 23.39 -39.45 63.37
CA LYS A 2 22.58 -38.29 62.94
C LYS A 2 22.64 -38.22 61.41
N SER A 3 21.49 -38.41 60.77
CA SER A 3 21.33 -38.32 59.32
C SER A 3 21.27 -36.86 58.89
N LEU A 4 22.17 -36.45 57.99
CA LEU A 4 22.20 -35.12 57.40
C LEU A 4 21.55 -35.20 56.01
N SER A 5 20.32 -34.70 55.87
CA SER A 5 19.63 -34.64 54.58
C SER A 5 20.04 -33.36 53.84
N LEU A 6 20.73 -33.52 52.71
CA LEU A 6 21.12 -32.45 51.80
C LEU A 6 19.94 -32.16 50.84
N VAL A 7 19.32 -30.99 50.99
CA VAL A 7 18.30 -30.50 50.04
C VAL A 7 19.01 -29.74 48.92
N ILE A 8 18.98 -30.28 47.71
CA ILE A 8 19.51 -29.63 46.51
C ILE A 8 18.36 -28.83 45.87
N CYS A 9 18.39 -27.51 45.97
CA CYS A 9 17.50 -26.62 45.24
C CYS A 9 17.97 -26.51 43.78
N PHE A 10 17.20 -27.08 42.85
CA PHE A 10 17.36 -26.86 41.41
C PHE A 10 16.68 -25.53 41.04
N SER A 11 17.46 -24.46 40.89
CA SER A 11 16.96 -23.21 40.29
C SER A 11 16.81 -23.40 38.79
N VAL A 12 15.56 -23.54 38.33
CA VAL A 12 15.22 -23.54 36.90
C VAL A 12 15.39 -22.10 36.38
N ILE A 13 16.46 -21.86 35.62
CA ILE A 13 16.64 -20.61 34.89
C ILE A 13 15.77 -20.67 33.64
N THR A 14 14.57 -20.08 33.70
CA THR A 14 13.74 -19.81 32.52
C THR A 14 14.37 -18.69 31.72
N PHE A 15 15.00 -19.02 30.59
CA PHE A 15 15.37 -18.03 29.58
C PHE A 15 14.09 -17.53 28.89
N ALA A 16 13.71 -16.29 29.17
CA ALA A 16 12.68 -15.59 28.39
C ALA A 16 13.27 -15.30 27.01
N VAL A 17 12.78 -15.99 25.99
CA VAL A 17 13.09 -15.67 24.59
C VAL A 17 12.12 -14.57 24.20
N ASP A 18 12.58 -13.32 24.20
CA ASP A 18 11.79 -12.22 23.64
C ASP A 18 11.58 -12.49 22.15
N ALA A 19 10.34 -12.77 21.77
CA ALA A 19 9.97 -12.91 20.37
C ALA A 19 10.16 -11.56 19.68
N VAL A 20 11.25 -11.41 18.93
CA VAL A 20 11.47 -10.24 18.07
C VAL A 20 10.36 -10.23 17.03
N ALA A 21 9.46 -9.25 17.10
CA ALA A 21 8.43 -9.07 16.10
C ALA A 21 9.11 -8.85 14.74
N GLN A 22 8.68 -9.61 13.74
CA GLN A 22 9.19 -9.48 12.38
C GLN A 22 8.88 -8.08 11.82
N THR A 23 9.88 -7.44 11.21
CA THR A 23 9.74 -6.12 10.55
C THR A 23 8.55 -6.11 9.60
N LYS A 24 7.62 -5.16 9.81
CA LYS A 24 6.43 -5.01 8.95
C LYS A 24 6.85 -4.60 7.54
N ARG A 25 6.24 -5.21 6.52
CA ARG A 25 6.54 -4.93 5.11
C ARG A 25 5.33 -4.36 4.38
N ILE A 26 5.57 -3.26 3.67
CA ILE A 26 4.60 -2.64 2.76
C ILE A 26 5.15 -2.73 1.33
N HIS A 27 4.32 -3.12 0.37
CA HIS A 27 4.65 -3.06 -1.06
C HIS A 27 3.64 -2.16 -1.78
N VAL A 28 4.12 -1.15 -2.50
CA VAL A 28 3.30 -0.18 -3.23
C VAL A 28 3.54 -0.33 -4.74
N PHE A 29 2.46 -0.61 -5.46
CA PHE A 29 2.43 -0.70 -6.92
C PHE A 29 1.83 0.60 -7.45
N VAL A 30 2.63 1.41 -8.14
CA VAL A 30 2.17 2.67 -8.74
C VAL A 30 2.12 2.50 -10.24
N ALA A 31 0.92 2.37 -10.81
CA ALA A 31 0.73 2.39 -12.26
C ALA A 31 0.78 3.85 -12.74
N LEU A 32 1.80 4.21 -13.51
CA LEU A 32 1.97 5.57 -14.01
C LEU A 32 0.82 5.96 -14.96
N ALA A 33 0.41 7.23 -14.90
CA ALA A 33 -0.61 7.76 -15.82
C ALA A 33 -0.08 7.72 -17.25
N ASP A 34 -0.88 7.26 -18.19
CA ASP A 34 -0.48 7.18 -19.60
C ASP A 34 -1.64 7.45 -20.55
N ASN A 35 -1.65 8.65 -21.13
CA ASN A 35 -2.65 9.09 -22.10
C ASN A 35 -2.70 8.21 -23.36
N ALA A 36 -1.59 7.54 -23.71
CA ALA A 36 -1.47 6.81 -24.96
C ALA A 36 -2.06 5.40 -24.89
N SER A 37 -2.11 4.79 -23.69
CA SER A 37 -2.43 3.37 -23.53
C SER A 37 -3.55 3.06 -22.54
N GLN A 38 -4.00 4.03 -21.75
CA GLN A 38 -5.02 3.84 -20.71
C GLN A 38 -6.34 4.53 -21.07
N GLY A 39 -7.45 4.01 -20.55
CA GLY A 39 -8.79 4.61 -20.67
C GLY A 39 -9.03 5.83 -19.77
N ILE A 40 -8.00 6.63 -19.49
CA ILE A 40 -8.07 7.80 -18.60
C ILE A 40 -8.61 9.03 -19.33
N ALA A 41 -9.15 9.98 -18.56
CA ALA A 41 -9.32 11.34 -19.07
C ALA A 41 -7.94 11.90 -19.44
N PRO A 42 -7.77 12.55 -20.61
CA PRO A 42 -6.47 13.05 -21.02
C PRO A 42 -5.87 14.02 -19.99
N GLU A 43 -4.71 13.66 -19.47
CA GLU A 43 -3.90 14.49 -18.59
C GLU A 43 -2.99 15.42 -19.42
N PRO A 44 -2.46 16.51 -18.85
CA PRO A 44 -1.37 17.27 -19.48
C PRO A 44 -0.21 16.35 -19.88
N ALA A 45 0.31 16.51 -21.09
CA ALA A 45 1.29 15.59 -21.70
C ALA A 45 2.48 15.26 -20.79
N LYS A 46 2.91 16.22 -19.98
CA LYS A 46 4.02 16.06 -19.03
C LYS A 46 3.71 15.04 -17.91
N ILE A 47 2.52 15.08 -17.34
CA ILE A 47 2.15 14.24 -16.20
C ILE A 47 1.40 12.95 -16.62
N GLY A 48 0.92 12.91 -17.87
CA GLY A 48 0.29 11.76 -18.52
C GLY A 48 1.22 10.95 -19.41
N ASN A 49 2.55 11.10 -19.28
CA ASN A 49 3.52 10.27 -19.98
C ASN A 49 3.88 9.04 -19.13
N GLY A 50 3.44 7.86 -19.56
CA GLY A 50 3.67 6.59 -18.87
C GLY A 50 5.12 6.09 -18.88
N ASP A 51 5.98 6.69 -19.71
CA ASP A 51 7.40 6.35 -19.86
C ASP A 51 8.33 7.33 -19.11
N ASP A 52 7.78 8.34 -18.43
CA ASP A 52 8.53 9.35 -17.66
C ASP A 52 8.07 9.39 -16.20
N ALA A 53 8.76 8.64 -15.34
CA ALA A 53 8.45 8.59 -13.91
C ALA A 53 8.69 9.92 -13.19
N ASP A 54 9.63 10.75 -13.66
CA ASP A 54 10.10 11.94 -12.92
C ASP A 54 9.06 13.06 -12.90
N GLU A 55 8.16 13.06 -13.86
CA GLU A 55 7.12 14.08 -13.99
C GLU A 55 5.70 13.49 -13.90
N ASN A 56 5.58 12.16 -13.92
CA ASN A 56 4.28 11.49 -13.93
C ASN A 56 3.38 11.88 -12.74
N LEU A 57 2.08 11.98 -13.02
CA LEU A 57 1.03 12.34 -12.07
C LEU A 57 1.10 11.54 -10.77
N TYR A 58 1.33 10.23 -10.83
CA TYR A 58 1.28 9.36 -9.66
C TYR A 58 2.64 9.12 -8.98
N TRP A 59 3.75 9.59 -9.57
CA TRP A 59 5.10 9.34 -9.05
C TRP A 59 5.89 10.62 -8.78
N GLY A 60 6.36 11.28 -9.85
CA GLY A 60 7.29 12.39 -9.76
C GLY A 60 6.66 13.76 -9.55
N SER A 61 5.37 13.91 -9.87
CA SER A 61 4.61 15.14 -9.57
C SER A 61 4.69 15.51 -8.08
N SER A 62 4.34 16.76 -7.72
CA SER A 62 4.41 17.23 -6.33
C SER A 62 3.58 16.38 -5.35
N GLU A 63 2.57 15.68 -5.83
CA GLU A 63 1.67 14.83 -5.05
C GLU A 63 1.83 13.33 -5.35
N GLY A 64 2.71 13.00 -6.29
CA GLY A 64 3.11 11.64 -6.60
C GLY A 64 3.94 11.00 -5.49
N PHE A 65 4.06 9.68 -5.57
CA PHE A 65 4.68 8.86 -4.52
C PHE A 65 6.11 9.30 -4.18
N LYS A 66 6.98 9.44 -5.18
CA LYS A 66 8.39 9.83 -5.01
C LYS A 66 8.52 11.16 -4.28
N SER A 67 7.70 12.16 -4.65
CA SER A 67 7.72 13.49 -4.05
C SER A 67 7.13 13.54 -2.65
N ILE A 68 6.04 12.82 -2.39
CA ILE A 68 5.41 12.77 -1.06
C ILE A 68 6.31 12.03 -0.06
N PHE A 69 6.81 10.85 -0.40
CA PHE A 69 7.65 10.06 0.50
C PHE A 69 9.08 10.59 0.57
N GLY A 70 9.61 11.16 -0.51
CA GLY A 70 10.93 11.82 -0.51
C GLY A 70 11.02 13.05 0.40
N ARG A 71 9.90 13.76 0.62
CA ARG A 71 9.83 14.90 1.56
C ARG A 71 9.38 14.49 2.97
N SER A 72 9.16 13.19 3.20
CA SER A 72 8.61 12.72 4.47
C SER A 72 9.62 12.84 5.62
N LYS A 73 9.12 13.27 6.78
CA LYS A 73 9.89 13.21 8.02
C LYS A 73 9.86 11.82 8.65
N SER A 74 8.77 11.08 8.46
CA SER A 74 8.54 9.74 9.03
C SER A 74 9.13 8.62 8.17
N TRP A 75 9.29 8.82 6.86
CA TRP A 75 9.82 7.81 5.94
C TRP A 75 11.18 8.26 5.40
N LYS A 76 12.22 7.44 5.57
CA LYS A 76 13.59 7.72 5.15
C LYS A 76 13.97 6.80 4.01
N LEU A 77 14.42 7.39 2.90
CA LEU A 77 14.88 6.64 1.73
C LEU A 77 16.10 5.80 2.13
N GLU A 78 16.04 4.50 1.88
CA GLU A 78 17.17 3.57 2.05
C GLU A 78 17.81 3.24 0.71
N LYS A 79 17.00 3.08 -0.34
CA LYS A 79 17.47 2.66 -1.67
C LYS A 79 16.62 3.28 -2.78
N ALA A 80 17.28 3.64 -3.87
CA ALA A 80 16.66 4.04 -5.13
C ALA A 80 17.31 3.26 -6.27
N GLU A 81 16.49 2.73 -7.17
CA GLU A 81 16.91 1.89 -8.29
C GLU A 81 16.19 2.37 -9.55
N ALA A 82 16.93 2.94 -10.50
CA ALA A 82 16.38 3.33 -11.80
C ALA A 82 16.32 2.11 -12.73
N ASN A 83 15.19 1.94 -13.42
CA ASN A 83 14.94 0.88 -14.40
C ASN A 83 15.31 -0.55 -13.92
N PRO A 84 14.82 -1.02 -12.76
CA PRO A 84 15.15 -2.36 -12.27
C PRO A 84 14.66 -3.49 -13.21
N THR A 85 13.61 -3.24 -14.00
CA THR A 85 13.15 -4.11 -15.09
C THR A 85 12.65 -3.25 -16.27
N SER A 86 12.22 -3.87 -17.37
CA SER A 86 11.62 -3.15 -18.51
C SER A 86 10.30 -2.46 -18.17
N GLU A 87 9.53 -3.03 -17.24
CA GLU A 87 8.19 -2.60 -16.83
C GLU A 87 8.22 -1.56 -15.71
N ILE A 88 9.30 -1.50 -14.93
CA ILE A 88 9.43 -0.63 -13.75
C ILE A 88 10.51 0.41 -14.01
N LEU A 89 10.14 1.69 -13.98
CA LEU A 89 11.05 2.81 -14.24
C LEU A 89 11.86 3.26 -13.01
N ASP A 90 11.27 3.15 -11.82
CA ASP A 90 11.90 3.55 -10.57
C ASP A 90 11.39 2.63 -9.46
N ARG A 91 12.30 2.12 -8.62
CA ARG A 91 11.98 1.42 -7.38
C ARG A 91 12.64 2.13 -6.22
N ARG A 92 11.87 2.38 -5.17
CA ARG A 92 12.36 3.03 -3.94
C ARG A 92 12.01 2.22 -2.71
N SER A 93 12.98 2.10 -1.81
CA SER A 93 12.81 1.49 -0.50
C SER A 93 12.93 2.55 0.58
N TYR A 94 11.99 2.56 1.52
CA TYR A 94 11.97 3.48 2.65
C TYR A 94 11.85 2.71 3.97
N ARG A 95 12.50 3.22 5.02
CA ARG A 95 12.28 2.78 6.40
C ARG A 95 11.52 3.84 7.19
N HIS A 96 10.59 3.39 8.02
CA HIS A 96 9.91 4.29 8.94
C HIS A 96 10.83 4.69 10.10
N ALA A 97 10.89 5.97 10.45
CA ALA A 97 11.85 6.54 11.39
C ALA A 97 11.64 6.09 12.85
N ALA A 98 10.41 5.70 13.20
CA ALA A 98 10.02 5.37 14.59
C ALA A 98 9.32 4.01 14.74
N LYS A 99 9.17 3.24 13.67
CA LYS A 99 8.45 1.96 13.66
C LYS A 99 9.29 0.97 12.88
N ASP A 100 9.34 -0.29 13.31
CA ASP A 100 10.05 -1.33 12.56
C ASP A 100 9.23 -1.75 11.33
N CYS A 101 9.31 -0.92 10.29
CA CYS A 101 8.61 -1.11 9.04
C CYS A 101 9.45 -0.62 7.85
N VAL A 102 9.43 -1.43 6.79
CA VAL A 102 9.99 -1.08 5.48
C VAL A 102 8.89 -1.03 4.44
N LEU A 103 9.04 -0.10 3.50
CA LEU A 103 8.14 0.10 2.38
C LEU A 103 8.94 0.05 1.09
N VAL A 104 8.52 -0.77 0.13
CA VAL A 104 9.03 -0.78 -1.23
C VAL A 104 7.95 -0.27 -2.17
N ALA A 105 8.29 0.69 -3.02
CA ALA A 105 7.38 1.24 -4.02
C ALA A 105 8.00 1.15 -5.42
N GLU A 106 7.18 0.84 -6.41
CA GLU A 106 7.59 0.64 -7.80
C GLU A 106 6.73 1.50 -8.73
N ALA A 107 7.38 2.28 -9.59
CA ALA A 107 6.79 3.06 -10.66
C ALA A 107 6.67 2.19 -11.92
N TRP A 108 5.51 1.58 -12.10
CA TRP A 108 5.20 0.75 -13.26
C TRP A 108 4.86 1.63 -14.45
N ARG A 109 5.59 1.44 -15.54
CA ARG A 109 5.37 2.10 -16.83
C ARG A 109 3.89 2.02 -17.21
N GLY A 110 3.31 3.13 -17.66
CA GLY A 110 1.85 3.24 -17.72
C GLY A 110 1.16 2.24 -18.66
N LYS A 111 1.78 1.91 -19.80
CA LYS A 111 1.34 0.83 -20.70
C LYS A 111 1.28 -0.56 -20.06
N ASN A 112 1.92 -0.74 -18.91
CA ASN A 112 1.98 -1.98 -18.16
C ASN A 112 1.00 -2.00 -16.98
N ILE A 113 -0.08 -1.21 -16.99
CA ILE A 113 -1.09 -1.20 -15.91
C ILE A 113 -1.71 -2.59 -15.63
N HIS A 114 -1.97 -3.39 -16.66
CA HIS A 114 -2.52 -4.75 -16.47
C HIS A 114 -1.48 -5.70 -15.84
N PRO A 115 -0.22 -5.81 -16.36
CA PRO A 115 0.86 -6.50 -15.65
C PRO A 115 1.11 -6.00 -14.22
N CYS A 116 0.94 -4.69 -13.97
CA CYS A 116 1.06 -4.11 -12.62
C CYS A 116 -0.04 -4.64 -11.68
N LEU A 117 -1.29 -4.70 -12.15
CA LEU A 117 -2.40 -5.29 -11.40
C LEU A 117 -2.20 -6.80 -11.14
N GLU A 118 -1.72 -7.55 -12.13
CA GLU A 118 -1.35 -8.96 -11.97
C GLU A 118 -0.29 -9.13 -10.87
N ALA A 119 0.78 -8.32 -10.91
CA ALA A 119 1.84 -8.35 -9.90
C ALA A 119 1.34 -7.95 -8.51
N PHE A 120 0.44 -6.96 -8.42
CA PHE A 120 -0.25 -6.57 -7.20
C PHE A 120 -1.06 -7.74 -6.62
N PHE A 121 -1.86 -8.42 -7.43
CA PHE A 121 -2.64 -9.57 -7.00
C PHE A 121 -1.77 -10.78 -6.63
N VAL A 122 -0.67 -11.03 -7.35
CA VAL A 122 0.33 -12.05 -6.98
C VAL A 122 0.98 -11.73 -5.64
N ASN A 123 1.28 -10.45 -5.34
CA ASN A 123 1.83 -10.04 -4.05
C ASN A 123 0.85 -10.34 -2.90
N LEU A 124 -0.42 -9.99 -3.10
CA LEU A 124 -1.51 -10.31 -2.18
C LEU A 124 -1.64 -11.83 -2.02
N HIS A 125 -1.78 -12.59 -3.10
CA HIS A 125 -1.94 -14.04 -3.08
C HIS A 125 -0.83 -14.73 -2.30
N ALA A 126 0.43 -14.37 -2.57
CA ALA A 126 1.61 -14.96 -1.95
C ALA A 126 1.95 -14.39 -0.55
N ARG A 127 1.17 -13.43 -0.04
CA ARG A 127 1.38 -12.78 1.28
C ARG A 127 2.80 -12.25 1.45
N ARG A 128 3.35 -11.61 0.41
CA ARG A 128 4.74 -11.11 0.39
C ARG A 128 4.94 -9.88 1.27
N SER A 129 3.86 -9.16 1.56
CA SER A 129 3.82 -7.97 2.42
C SER A 129 2.71 -8.11 3.46
N ASP A 130 2.82 -7.37 4.56
CA ASP A 130 1.75 -7.23 5.56
C ASP A 130 0.65 -6.29 5.04
N LEU A 131 1.03 -5.35 4.17
CA LEU A 131 0.12 -4.49 3.43
C LEU A 131 0.60 -4.28 1.99
N THR A 132 -0.30 -4.51 1.04
CA THR A 132 -0.07 -4.21 -0.38
C THR A 132 -0.92 -3.00 -0.78
N ALA A 133 -0.32 -2.01 -1.43
CA ALA A 133 -1.01 -0.82 -1.92
C ALA A 133 -0.95 -0.71 -3.44
N PHE A 134 -2.04 -0.24 -4.05
CA PHE A 134 -2.09 0.15 -5.46
C PHE A 134 -2.46 1.62 -5.59
N ILE A 135 -1.77 2.34 -6.47
CA ILE A 135 -2.03 3.75 -6.82
C ILE A 135 -2.02 3.90 -8.33
N GLY A 136 -3.04 4.57 -8.89
CA GLY A 136 -3.04 4.99 -10.29
C GLY A 136 -4.44 5.05 -10.89
N HIS A 137 -4.54 4.88 -12.20
CA HIS A 137 -5.80 4.61 -12.87
C HIS A 137 -6.40 3.26 -12.42
N ASN A 138 -7.72 3.13 -12.49
CA ASN A 138 -8.37 1.85 -12.24
C ASN A 138 -8.31 0.99 -13.52
N GLY A 139 -7.23 0.22 -13.68
CA GLY A 139 -7.06 -0.65 -14.86
C GLY A 139 -8.14 -1.72 -15.01
N LEU A 140 -8.87 -2.09 -13.94
CA LEU A 140 -10.01 -3.00 -14.05
C LEU A 140 -11.22 -2.38 -14.75
N MET A 141 -11.23 -1.06 -14.96
CA MET A 141 -12.19 -0.37 -15.84
C MET A 141 -11.84 -0.51 -17.32
N ASP A 142 -10.57 -0.80 -17.64
CA ASP A 142 -10.09 -0.93 -19.02
C ASP A 142 -10.22 -2.38 -19.51
N ALA A 143 -9.79 -3.36 -18.70
CA ALA A 143 -9.96 -4.79 -18.98
C ALA A 143 -9.94 -5.65 -17.70
N PRO A 144 -10.56 -6.84 -17.72
CA PRO A 144 -10.51 -7.75 -16.59
C PRO A 144 -9.11 -8.34 -16.37
N VAL A 145 -8.74 -8.57 -15.11
CA VAL A 145 -7.53 -9.30 -14.71
C VAL A 145 -7.93 -10.52 -13.91
N ALA A 146 -7.48 -11.70 -14.33
CA ALA A 146 -7.82 -12.95 -13.63
C ALA A 146 -7.04 -13.08 -12.32
N VAL A 147 -7.69 -13.63 -11.29
CA VAL A 147 -7.03 -14.02 -10.03
C VAL A 147 -7.36 -15.47 -9.69
N SER A 148 -6.34 -16.22 -9.26
CA SER A 148 -6.52 -17.55 -8.69
C SER A 148 -6.93 -17.44 -7.23
N ALA A 149 -8.10 -17.99 -6.90
CA ALA A 149 -8.59 -18.00 -5.53
C ALA A 149 -7.66 -18.81 -4.61
N LEU A 150 -7.61 -18.42 -3.34
CA LEU A 150 -6.89 -19.16 -2.31
C LEU A 150 -7.81 -20.19 -1.66
N ASP A 151 -7.24 -21.36 -1.33
CA ASP A 151 -7.87 -22.31 -0.42
C ASP A 151 -8.04 -21.70 0.98
N ALA A 152 -9.09 -22.12 1.70
CA ALA A 152 -9.39 -21.61 3.03
C ALA A 152 -8.29 -22.05 4.03
N SER A 153 -7.58 -21.08 4.66
CA SER A 153 -6.75 -21.21 5.90
C SER A 153 -5.56 -20.25 6.00
N VAL A 154 -5.41 -19.26 5.11
CA VAL A 154 -4.20 -18.40 5.11
C VAL A 154 -4.43 -17.11 5.91
N LYS A 155 -3.42 -16.72 6.70
CA LYS A 155 -3.35 -15.40 7.36
C LYS A 155 -3.65 -14.31 6.32
N SER A 156 -4.60 -13.42 6.62
CA SER A 156 -4.98 -12.33 5.72
C SER A 156 -3.87 -11.27 5.64
N THR A 157 -3.74 -10.63 4.47
CA THR A 157 -2.92 -9.43 4.26
C THR A 157 -3.82 -8.24 4.06
N ASP A 158 -3.39 -7.06 4.51
CA ASP A 158 -4.15 -5.83 4.29
C ASP A 158 -3.92 -5.28 2.89
N ALA A 159 -4.92 -4.58 2.35
CA ALA A 159 -4.86 -3.94 1.04
C ALA A 159 -5.37 -2.50 1.08
N ILE A 160 -4.63 -1.59 0.43
CA ILE A 160 -5.06 -0.21 0.14
C ILE A 160 -5.13 -0.04 -1.38
N ILE A 161 -6.25 0.44 -1.90
CA ILE A 161 -6.41 0.64 -3.34
C ILE A 161 -6.89 2.06 -3.60
N LEU A 162 -5.99 2.90 -4.11
CA LEU A 162 -6.21 4.29 -4.44
C LEU A 162 -6.29 4.46 -5.97
N CYS A 163 -7.50 4.32 -6.48
CA CYS A 163 -7.88 4.64 -7.85
C CYS A 163 -9.38 4.96 -7.86
N CYS A 164 -9.96 5.30 -9.01
CA CYS A 164 -11.40 5.55 -9.13
C CYS A 164 -12.24 4.30 -8.82
N ILE A 165 -13.27 4.43 -7.99
CA ILE A 165 -14.30 3.40 -7.72
C ILE A 165 -13.67 2.03 -7.36
N SER A 166 -12.59 2.01 -6.59
CA SER A 166 -11.85 0.77 -6.32
C SER A 166 -12.66 -0.22 -5.47
N GLY A 167 -13.58 0.26 -4.65
CA GLY A 167 -14.39 -0.54 -3.74
C GLY A 167 -15.17 -1.65 -4.44
N SER A 168 -15.88 -1.34 -5.53
CA SER A 168 -16.68 -2.33 -6.26
C SER A 168 -15.83 -3.20 -7.21
N TYR A 169 -14.90 -2.59 -7.96
CA TYR A 169 -14.08 -3.30 -8.94
C TYR A 169 -13.12 -4.31 -8.30
N PHE A 170 -12.50 -3.97 -7.17
CA PHE A 170 -11.52 -4.85 -6.51
C PHE A 170 -12.19 -5.85 -5.56
N LYS A 171 -13.42 -5.62 -5.08
CA LYS A 171 -14.11 -6.51 -4.12
C LYS A 171 -14.08 -8.01 -4.50
N PRO A 172 -14.49 -8.43 -5.72
CA PRO A 172 -14.45 -9.86 -6.06
C PRO A 172 -13.04 -10.43 -6.04
N HIS A 173 -12.04 -9.66 -6.49
CA HIS A 173 -10.63 -10.06 -6.51
C HIS A 173 -10.07 -10.21 -5.09
N LEU A 174 -10.32 -9.24 -4.22
CA LEU A 174 -9.87 -9.27 -2.82
C LEU A 174 -10.55 -10.40 -2.03
N ALA A 175 -11.83 -10.68 -2.31
CA ALA A 175 -12.55 -11.80 -1.72
C ALA A 175 -11.96 -13.15 -2.14
N ALA A 176 -11.69 -13.35 -3.44
CA ALA A 176 -11.03 -14.55 -3.96
C ALA A 176 -9.63 -14.76 -3.34
N LEU A 177 -8.91 -13.68 -3.07
CA LEU A 177 -7.59 -13.68 -2.45
C LEU A 177 -7.63 -13.66 -0.91
N GLN A 178 -8.80 -13.67 -0.26
CA GLN A 178 -8.96 -13.51 1.19
C GLN A 178 -8.13 -12.33 1.76
N ALA A 179 -7.96 -11.27 0.96
CA ALA A 179 -7.23 -10.07 1.33
C ALA A 179 -8.19 -9.10 2.03
N ARG A 180 -7.71 -8.44 3.09
CA ARG A 180 -8.52 -7.53 3.89
C ARG A 180 -8.38 -6.10 3.36
N PRO A 181 -9.38 -5.53 2.68
CA PRO A 181 -9.33 -4.11 2.34
C PRO A 181 -9.36 -3.28 3.62
N VAL A 182 -8.44 -2.32 3.71
CA VAL A 182 -8.43 -1.31 4.79
C VAL A 182 -8.69 0.10 4.29
N LEU A 183 -8.53 0.34 2.99
CA LEU A 183 -8.93 1.58 2.34
C LEU A 183 -9.21 1.35 0.84
N THR A 184 -10.42 1.72 0.40
CA THR A 184 -10.87 1.71 -0.99
C THR A 184 -11.74 2.94 -1.25
N THR A 185 -12.08 3.21 -2.51
CA THR A 185 -12.83 4.39 -2.95
C THR A 185 -14.18 4.01 -3.56
N GLU A 186 -15.16 4.90 -3.47
CA GLU A 186 -16.53 4.73 -3.99
C GLU A 186 -16.83 5.67 -5.17
N GLN A 187 -15.92 6.59 -5.48
CA GLN A 187 -16.14 7.66 -6.46
C GLN A 187 -14.97 7.77 -7.45
N LEU A 188 -15.22 8.48 -8.55
CA LEU A 188 -14.15 9.07 -9.35
C LEU A 188 -13.41 10.08 -8.45
N MET A 189 -12.09 9.95 -8.37
CA MET A 189 -11.30 10.73 -7.43
C MET A 189 -9.84 10.78 -7.86
N TYR A 190 -9.11 11.77 -7.35
CA TYR A 190 -7.69 11.89 -7.60
C TYR A 190 -6.86 11.10 -6.57
N PRO A 191 -6.11 10.06 -6.97
CA PRO A 191 -5.43 9.14 -6.05
C PRO A 191 -4.03 9.61 -5.64
N GLY A 192 -3.90 10.86 -5.15
CA GLY A 192 -2.62 11.40 -4.71
C GLY A 192 -1.99 10.61 -3.54
N SER A 193 -0.65 10.53 -3.52
CA SER A 193 0.08 9.69 -2.54
C SER A 193 0.06 10.23 -1.10
N PHE A 194 -0.40 11.46 -0.88
CA PHE A 194 -0.66 12.00 0.44
C PHE A 194 -1.74 11.20 1.21
N LEU A 195 -2.65 10.55 0.48
CA LEU A 195 -3.66 9.66 1.05
C LEU A 195 -3.01 8.44 1.68
N LEU A 196 -2.10 7.79 0.94
CA LEU A 196 -1.36 6.63 1.42
C LEU A 196 -0.52 7.01 2.64
N ARG A 197 0.23 8.12 2.57
CA ARG A 197 1.06 8.61 3.68
C ARG A 197 0.25 8.68 4.98
N ASP A 198 -0.89 9.35 4.97
CA ASP A 198 -1.67 9.59 6.20
C ASP A 198 -2.42 8.33 6.66
N ALA A 199 -2.87 7.48 5.72
CA ALA A 199 -3.46 6.19 6.02
C ALA A 199 -2.47 5.23 6.70
N LEU A 200 -1.21 5.21 6.23
CA LEU A 200 -0.16 4.35 6.79
C LEU A 200 0.20 4.69 8.23
N GLU A 201 0.19 5.96 8.63
CA GLU A 201 0.45 6.35 10.02
C GLU A 201 -0.58 5.74 10.99
N VAL A 202 -1.85 5.66 10.57
CA VAL A 202 -2.90 4.99 11.34
C VAL A 202 -2.72 3.47 11.32
N TRP A 203 -2.44 2.90 10.15
CA TRP A 203 -2.23 1.46 10.00
C TRP A 203 -1.04 0.95 10.83
N LEU A 204 0.07 1.69 10.85
CA LEU A 204 1.29 1.35 11.60
C LEU A 204 1.09 1.32 13.13
N ARG A 205 0.13 2.09 13.65
CA ARG A 205 -0.28 2.04 15.06
C ARG A 205 -1.45 1.08 15.32
N ASN A 206 -1.75 0.20 14.37
CA ASN A 206 -2.86 -0.76 14.41
C ASN A 206 -4.23 -0.08 14.62
N GLY A 207 -4.42 1.11 14.05
CA GLY A 207 -5.70 1.80 14.08
C GLY A 207 -6.78 1.06 13.27
N SER A 208 -8.03 1.35 13.60
CA SER A 208 -9.20 0.74 12.98
C SER A 208 -9.43 1.22 11.53
N ARG A 209 -10.18 0.47 10.71
CA ARG A 209 -10.54 0.88 9.34
C ARG A 209 -11.28 2.23 9.28
N PRO A 210 -12.21 2.55 10.22
CA PRO A 210 -12.79 3.90 10.29
C PRO A 210 -11.76 5.00 10.53
N GLU A 211 -10.73 4.76 11.35
CA GLU A 211 -9.65 5.73 11.57
C GLU A 211 -8.79 5.90 10.31
N ILE A 212 -8.44 4.80 9.62
CA ILE A 212 -7.67 4.84 8.36
C ILE A 212 -8.44 5.63 7.30
N ARG A 213 -9.74 5.32 7.14
CA ARG A 213 -10.65 6.05 6.25
C ARG A 213 -10.70 7.53 6.60
N MET A 214 -10.79 7.88 7.88
CA MET A 214 -10.87 9.27 8.31
C MET A 214 -9.55 10.02 8.10
N ALA A 215 -8.40 9.37 8.24
CA ALA A 215 -7.11 9.96 7.91
C ALA A 215 -7.01 10.30 6.42
N ALA A 216 -7.36 9.36 5.54
CA ALA A 216 -7.44 9.61 4.10
C ALA A 216 -8.44 10.72 3.75
N ALA A 217 -9.62 10.71 4.38
CA ALA A 217 -10.65 11.73 4.17
C ALA A 217 -10.18 13.14 4.57
N LYS A 218 -9.48 13.29 5.69
CA LYS A 218 -8.91 14.57 6.13
C LYS A 218 -7.84 15.06 5.16
N ALA A 219 -6.97 14.16 4.71
CA ALA A 219 -5.92 14.48 3.74
C ALA A 219 -6.53 14.92 2.39
N TYR A 220 -7.55 14.19 1.91
CA TYR A 220 -8.28 14.54 0.69
C TYR A 220 -9.03 15.86 0.81
N ALA A 221 -9.72 16.10 1.92
CA ALA A 221 -10.42 17.35 2.19
C ALA A 221 -9.49 18.58 2.12
N ALA A 222 -8.32 18.47 2.76
CA ALA A 222 -7.32 19.54 2.77
C ALA A 222 -6.76 19.81 1.36
N ASN A 223 -6.55 18.76 0.57
CA ASN A 223 -6.04 18.88 -0.79
C ASN A 223 -7.07 19.46 -1.77
N GLN A 224 -8.32 19.00 -1.68
CA GLN A 224 -9.38 19.35 -2.63
C GLN A 224 -10.17 20.62 -2.22
N GLY A 225 -9.90 21.20 -1.05
CA GLY A 225 -10.62 22.37 -0.56
C GLY A 225 -12.09 22.10 -0.21
N ILE A 226 -12.42 20.86 0.19
CA ILE A 226 -13.79 20.42 0.51
C ILE A 226 -13.92 20.06 1.99
N SER A 227 -15.15 19.95 2.49
CA SER A 227 -15.38 19.49 3.87
C SER A 227 -14.92 18.03 4.09
N VAL A 228 -14.47 17.71 5.31
CA VAL A 228 -14.11 16.33 5.69
C VAL A 228 -15.29 15.37 5.51
N LYS A 229 -16.53 15.83 5.73
CA LYS A 229 -17.74 15.03 5.51
C LYS A 229 -17.89 14.64 4.04
N ALA A 230 -17.70 15.60 3.12
CA ALA A 230 -17.75 15.35 1.68
C ALA A 230 -16.61 14.41 1.25
N ALA A 231 -15.38 14.69 1.68
CA ALA A 231 -14.22 13.85 1.39
C ALA A 231 -14.36 12.42 1.92
N ALA A 232 -14.95 12.24 3.11
CA ALA A 232 -15.22 10.90 3.64
C ALA A 232 -16.15 10.09 2.72
N GLY A 233 -17.07 10.75 2.00
CA GLY A 233 -17.95 10.11 1.01
C GLY A 233 -17.20 9.48 -0.18
N VAL A 234 -15.95 9.88 -0.43
CA VAL A 234 -15.09 9.29 -1.48
C VAL A 234 -14.60 7.90 -1.10
N PHE A 235 -14.51 7.59 0.20
CA PHE A 235 -13.90 6.36 0.69
C PHE A 235 -14.93 5.39 1.26
N SER A 236 -14.78 4.11 0.93
CA SER A 236 -15.66 3.01 1.35
C SER A 236 -15.79 2.94 2.87
N LYS A 237 -17.00 2.65 3.36
CA LYS A 237 -17.22 2.28 4.77
C LYS A 237 -16.93 0.80 4.94
N LEU A 238 -15.72 0.49 5.39
CA LEU A 238 -15.28 -0.88 5.65
C LEU A 238 -15.49 -1.18 7.14
N GLU A 239 -16.47 -2.03 7.45
CA GLU A 239 -16.79 -2.51 8.81
C GLU A 239 -15.83 -3.58 9.26
#